data_AF-A0A916V1K2-F1
#
_entry.id   AF-A0A916V1K2-F1
#
_cell.length_a   1.000
_cell.length_b   1.000
_cell.length_c   1.000
_cell.angle_alpha   90.00
_cell.angle_beta   90.00
_cell.angle_gamma   90.00
#
_symmetry.space_group_name_H-M   'P 1'
#
loop_
_entity.id
_entity.type
_entity.pdbx_description
1 polymer ?
#
loop_
_entity_poly.entity_id
_entity_poly.type
_entity_poly.pdbx_seq_one_letter_code
_entity_poly.pdbx_strand_id
1 'polypeptide(L)'
;MDNDIRKSEKGGNTAYLNIGAWYNAETGHIHLTLPHSGWFHTTVNANEQSKRGHPNLYAKLARALKEAGVAGPDDPEANDD
;
A
#
# COMPACT_ATOMS: atom_id res chain seq x y z
N MET A 1 8.69 -2.82 -21.78
CA MET A 1 9.27 -2.54 -20.44
C MET A 1 8.23 -1.69 -19.75
N ASP A 2 7.43 -2.31 -18.89
CA ASP A 2 6.38 -1.59 -18.19
C ASP A 2 7.06 -0.74 -17.12
N ASN A 3 7.06 0.57 -17.34
CA ASN A 3 7.59 1.52 -16.39
C ASN A 3 6.58 1.65 -15.24
N ASP A 4 6.91 1.08 -14.08
CA ASP A 4 6.09 1.24 -12.88
C ASP A 4 5.97 2.69 -12.43
N ILE A 5 6.82 3.60 -12.93
CA ILE A 5 6.76 5.03 -12.68
C ILE A 5 6.60 5.75 -14.01
N ARG A 6 5.53 6.52 -14.16
CA ARG A 6 5.33 7.40 -15.32
C ARG A 6 4.90 8.80 -14.89
N LYS A 7 5.37 9.82 -15.62
CA LYS A 7 4.90 11.19 -15.42
C LYS A 7 3.44 11.28 -15.87
N SER A 8 2.62 12.02 -15.13
CA SER A 8 1.24 12.29 -15.53
C SER A 8 1.18 13.09 -16.83
N GLU A 9 0.26 12.69 -17.68
CA GLU A 9 -0.07 13.30 -18.97
C GLU A 9 -0.73 14.66 -18.78
N LYS A 10 -1.32 14.90 -17.60
CA LYS A 10 -1.85 16.22 -17.20
C LYS A 10 -0.74 17.22 -16.82
N GLY A 11 0.52 16.78 -16.78
CA GLY A 11 1.67 17.62 -16.42
C GLY A 11 1.83 17.86 -14.91
N GLY A 12 2.61 18.88 -14.56
CA GLY A 12 2.88 19.26 -13.17
C GLY A 12 3.79 18.30 -12.39
N ASN A 13 3.60 18.27 -11.06
CA ASN A 13 4.38 17.48 -10.09
C ASN A 13 3.70 16.14 -9.75
N THR A 14 3.13 15.47 -10.75
CA THR A 14 2.39 14.20 -10.57
C THR A 14 3.03 13.08 -11.36
N ALA A 15 3.24 11.95 -10.69
CA ALA A 15 3.61 10.68 -11.31
C ALA A 15 2.59 9.60 -10.93
N TYR A 16 2.35 8.65 -11.83
CA TYR A 16 1.60 7.43 -11.55
C TYR A 16 2.59 6.33 -11.20
N LEU A 17 2.27 5.59 -10.14
CA LEU A 17 3.06 4.45 -9.68
C LEU A 17 2.21 3.18 -9.77
N ASN A 18 2.75 2.12 -10.38
CA ASN A 18 2.18 0.78 -10.33
C ASN A 18 2.71 0.07 -9.08
N ILE A 19 1.92 0.09 -8.00
CA ILE A 19 2.33 -0.44 -6.70
C ILE A 19 1.68 -1.80 -6.47
N GLY A 20 2.52 -2.81 -6.23
CA GLY A 20 2.08 -4.06 -5.63
C GLY A 20 1.98 -3.92 -4.10
N ALA A 21 0.90 -4.44 -3.53
CA ALA A 21 0.69 -4.47 -2.08
C ALA A 21 0.31 -5.89 -1.63
N TRP A 22 0.84 -6.34 -0.50
CA TRP A 22 0.40 -7.60 0.13
C TRP A 22 0.50 -7.55 1.64
N TYR A 23 -0.41 -8.23 2.31
CA TYR A 23 -0.39 -8.38 3.77
C TYR A 23 0.48 -9.57 4.19
N ASN A 24 1.29 -9.37 5.22
CA ASN A 24 2.04 -10.42 5.89
C ASN A 24 1.45 -10.63 7.30
N ALA A 25 0.69 -11.72 7.46
CA ALA A 25 0.01 -12.05 8.72
C ALA A 25 0.97 -12.34 9.89
N GLU A 26 2.20 -12.82 9.62
CA GLU A 26 3.18 -13.11 10.68
C GLU A 26 3.69 -11.83 11.36
N THR A 27 3.79 -10.74 10.59
CA THR A 27 4.32 -9.46 11.06
C THR A 27 3.24 -8.40 11.28
N GLY A 28 2.03 -8.63 10.79
CA GLY A 28 0.96 -7.64 10.79
C GLY A 28 1.26 -6.42 9.90
N HIS A 29 2.14 -6.57 8.91
CA HIS A 29 2.55 -5.48 8.03
C HIS A 29 1.95 -5.62 6.63
N ILE A 30 1.65 -4.49 6.00
CA ILE A 30 1.41 -4.43 4.56
C ILE A 30 2.73 -4.03 3.90
N HIS A 31 3.17 -4.85 2.95
CA HIS A 31 4.35 -4.60 2.14
C HIS A 31 3.94 -3.88 0.86
N LEU A 32 4.77 -2.93 0.42
CA LEU A 32 4.57 -2.17 -0.82
C LEU A 32 5.80 -2.30 -1.70
N THR A 33 5.60 -2.52 -2.99
CA THR A 33 6.69 -2.61 -3.97
C THR A 33 6.31 -2.01 -5.33
N LEU A 34 7.30 -1.57 -6.10
CA LEU A 34 7.15 -1.44 -7.54
C LEU A 34 7.68 -2.74 -8.17
N PRO A 35 6.83 -3.57 -8.81
CA PRO A 35 7.16 -4.93 -9.23
C PRO A 35 8.45 -5.07 -10.05
N HIS A 36 8.79 -4.05 -10.82
CA HIS A 36 9.94 -3.99 -11.72
C HIS A 36 11.07 -3.11 -11.17
N SER A 37 11.05 -2.77 -9.88
CA SER A 37 12.12 -2.03 -9.21
C SER A 37 12.83 -2.89 -8.16
N GLY A 38 14.15 -2.72 -8.03
CA GLY A 38 14.91 -3.36 -6.94
C GLY A 38 15.03 -2.52 -5.67
N TRP A 39 14.55 -1.28 -5.67
CA TRP A 39 14.80 -0.31 -4.59
C TRP A 39 13.54 0.14 -3.85
N PHE A 40 12.37 -0.01 -4.46
CA PHE A 40 11.10 0.35 -3.83
C PHE A 40 10.52 -0.88 -3.15
N HIS A 41 10.97 -1.15 -1.93
CA HIS A 41 10.35 -2.11 -1.04
C HIS A 41 10.25 -1.51 0.37
N THR A 42 9.03 -1.31 0.84
CA THR A 42 8.77 -0.77 2.17
C THR A 42 7.62 -1.51 2.83
N THR A 43 7.39 -1.26 4.12
CA THR A 43 6.24 -1.80 4.85
C THR A 43 5.53 -0.72 5.65
N VAL A 44 4.24 -0.92 5.88
CA VAL A 44 3.34 -0.05 6.64
C VAL A 44 2.61 -0.91 7.69
N ASN A 45 2.39 -0.35 8.88
CA ASN A 45 1.58 -0.99 9.92
C ASN A 45 0.65 0.00 10.63
N ALA A 46 -0.25 -0.54 11.45
CA ALA A 46 -1.25 0.23 12.20
C ALA A 46 -0.72 0.90 13.47
N ASN A 47 0.51 0.61 13.91
CA ASN A 47 1.05 1.15 15.16
C ASN A 47 1.71 2.51 14.92
N GLU A 48 1.02 3.60 15.26
CA GLU A 48 1.50 4.98 15.10
C GLU A 48 2.86 5.27 15.76
N GLN A 49 3.22 4.54 16.82
CA GLN A 49 4.52 4.70 17.49
C GLN A 49 5.68 4.05 16.72
N SER A 50 5.38 3.22 15.71
CA SER A 50 6.38 2.60 14.86
C SER A 50 6.92 3.60 13.84
N LYS A 51 8.21 3.49 13.48
CA LYS A 51 8.78 4.20 12.32
C LYS A 51 8.03 3.89 11.01
N ARG A 52 7.35 2.73 10.95
CA ARG A 52 6.54 2.28 9.82
C ARG A 52 5.03 2.44 10.08
N GLY A 53 4.68 3.12 11.17
CA GLY A 53 3.32 3.38 11.62
C GLY A 53 2.64 4.42 10.77
N HIS A 54 1.58 4.02 10.08
CA HIS A 54 0.73 4.96 9.37
C HIS A 54 -0.72 4.44 9.34
N PRO A 55 -1.48 4.56 10.46
CA PRO A 55 -2.78 3.91 10.63
C PRO A 55 -3.77 4.17 9.49
N ASN A 56 -3.90 5.42 9.05
CA ASN A 56 -4.78 5.81 7.94
C ASN A 56 -4.40 5.15 6.61
N LEU A 57 -3.10 5.10 6.28
CA LEU A 57 -2.63 4.45 5.06
C LEU A 57 -2.82 2.93 5.16
N TYR A 58 -2.56 2.36 6.33
CA TYR A 58 -2.76 0.94 6.59
C TYR A 58 -4.22 0.52 6.38
N ALA A 59 -5.18 1.27 6.92
CA ALA A 59 -6.62 0.99 6.73
C ALA A 59 -7.04 1.07 5.25
N LYS A 60 -6.62 2.11 4.53
CA LYS A 60 -6.91 2.24 3.09
C LYS A 60 -6.31 1.12 2.26
N LEU A 61 -5.09 0.69 2.59
CA LEU A 61 -4.46 -0.45 1.94
C LEU A 61 -5.18 -1.76 2.28
N ALA A 62 -5.64 -1.94 3.54
CA ALA A 62 -6.44 -3.10 3.93
C ALA A 62 -7.72 -3.21 3.10
N ARG A 63 -8.45 -2.09 2.96
CA ARG A 63 -9.62 -1.99 2.08
C ARG A 63 -9.28 -2.30 0.62
N ALA A 64 -8.20 -1.75 0.09
CA ALA A 64 -7.77 -2.02 -1.28
C ALA A 64 -7.45 -3.51 -1.51
N LEU A 65 -6.81 -4.19 -0.55
CA LEU A 65 -6.55 -5.63 -0.61
C LEU A 65 -7.85 -6.44 -0.60
N LYS A 66 -8.82 -6.05 0.24
CA LYS A 66 -10.15 -6.66 0.28
C LYS A 66 -10.91 -6.47 -1.04
N GLU A 67 -10.89 -5.27 -1.60
CA GLU A 67 -11.52 -4.98 -2.91
C GLU A 67 -10.87 -5.78 -4.05
N ALA A 68 -9.56 -6.06 -3.97
CA ALA A 68 -8.85 -6.91 -4.90
C ALA A 68 -9.08 -8.43 -4.68
N GLY A 69 -9.81 -8.82 -3.63
CA GLY A 69 -10.11 -10.23 -3.31
C GLY A 69 -8.91 -11.01 -2.78
N VAL A 70 -7.90 -10.33 -2.23
CA VAL A 70 -6.72 -10.96 -1.63
C VAL A 70 -6.71 -10.83 -0.10
N ALA A 71 -5.86 -11.60 0.56
CA ALA A 71 -5.71 -11.53 2.01
C ALA A 71 -5.26 -10.13 2.45
N GLY A 72 -5.97 -9.57 3.43
CA GLY A 72 -5.67 -8.30 4.08
C GLY A 72 -5.86 -8.41 5.58
N PRO A 73 -5.39 -7.42 6.36
CA PRO A 73 -5.70 -7.34 7.78
C PRO A 73 -7.19 -7.06 7.98
N ASP A 74 -7.71 -7.38 9.17
CA ASP A 74 -9.07 -7.02 9.55
C ASP A 74 -9.26 -5.51 9.44
N ASP A 75 -10.28 -5.10 8.68
CA ASP A 75 -10.55 -3.72 8.30
C ASP A 75 -11.05 -2.93 9.53
N PRO A 76 -10.27 -1.97 10.06
CA PRO A 76 -10.70 -1.17 11.21
C PRO A 76 -11.74 -0.11 10.82
N GLU A 77 -11.91 0.24 9.53
CA GLU A 77 -12.86 1.25 9.04
C GLU A 77 -14.23 0.66 8.66
N ALA A 78 -14.44 -0.65 8.74
CA ALA A 78 -15.70 -1.31 8.38
C ALA A 78 -16.91 -1.01 9.31
N ASN A 79 -16.78 -0.07 10.25
CA ASN A 79 -17.80 0.27 11.25
C ASN A 79 -18.36 1.70 11.13
N ASP A 80 -17.98 2.48 10.11
CA ASP A 80 -18.37 3.90 9.97
C ASP A 80 -19.18 4.23 8.68
N ASP A 81 -19.84 3.23 8.05
CA ASP A 81 -20.81 3.43 6.94
C ASP A 81 -22.26 3.07 7.36
#